data_AF-A0A661UCN0-F1
#
_entry.id   AF-A0A661UCN0-F1
#
_cell.length_a   1.000
_cell.length_b   1.000
_cell.length_c   1.000
_cell.angle_alpha   90.00
_cell.angle_beta   90.00
_cell.angle_gamma   90.00
#
_symmetry.space_group_name_H-M   'P 1'
#
loop_
_entity.id
_entity.type
_entity.pdbx_description
1 polymer ?
#
loop_
_entity_poly.entity_id
_entity_poly.type
_entity_poly.pdbx_seq_one_letter_code
_entity_poly.pdbx_strand_id
1 'polypeptide(L)'
;MNEIITCIENLRLKLEKFSKSRISEAETKVAFINPLLRSLGWDPADQDEVRLEYLIFAGKFVDYALKINQEVRLFIEAKPLQNPLRDEKPIGQVISYAATAGVKWCILTNGIVYKVFCTTEKGPAPEKLLYEV
;
A
#
# COMPACT_ATOMS: atom_id res chain seq x y z
N MET A 1 -1.79 18.13 -11.94
CA MET A 1 -0.50 18.39 -11.25
C MET A 1 -0.70 19.07 -9.91
N ASN A 2 -1.62 20.04 -9.77
CA ASN A 2 -1.90 20.67 -8.47
C ASN A 2 -2.52 19.73 -7.42
N GLU A 3 -3.38 18.79 -7.83
CA GLU A 3 -4.12 17.92 -6.87
C GLU A 3 -3.21 17.02 -6.03
N ILE A 4 -2.21 16.38 -6.64
CA ILE A 4 -1.26 15.53 -5.89
C ILE A 4 -0.37 16.37 -4.97
N ILE A 5 0.05 17.56 -5.41
CA ILE A 5 0.86 18.47 -4.58
C ILE A 5 0.04 18.92 -3.37
N THR A 6 -1.18 19.42 -3.58
CA THR A 6 -2.10 19.80 -2.50
C THR A 6 -2.42 18.62 -1.58
N CYS A 7 -2.57 17.41 -2.12
CA CYS A 7 -2.76 16.21 -1.31
C CYS A 7 -1.55 15.97 -0.38
N ILE A 8 -0.33 15.97 -0.93
CA ILE A 8 0.90 15.77 -0.17
C ILE A 8 1.07 16.83 0.92
N GLU A 9 0.80 18.11 0.60
CA GLU A 9 0.84 19.20 1.59
C GLU A 9 -0.14 18.97 2.75
N ASN A 10 -1.39 18.58 2.44
CA ASN A 10 -2.37 18.25 3.46
C ASN A 10 -2.00 17.02 4.29
N LEU A 11 -1.40 16.00 3.67
CA LEU A 11 -0.90 14.81 4.36
C LEU A 11 0.26 15.15 5.31
N ARG A 12 1.13 16.10 4.94
CA ARG A 12 2.19 16.59 5.84
C ARG A 12 1.61 17.28 7.09
N LEU A 13 0.61 18.13 6.93
CA LEU A 13 -0.07 18.77 8.07
C LEU A 13 -0.75 17.73 8.99
N LYS A 14 -1.38 16.70 8.40
CA LYS A 14 -1.94 15.58 9.18
C LYS A 14 -0.86 14.81 9.92
N LEU A 15 0.28 14.56 9.29
CA LEU A 15 1.39 13.84 9.90
C LEU A 15 1.87 14.55 11.17
N GLU A 16 2.02 15.87 11.16
CA GLU A 16 2.40 16.62 12.36
C GLU A 16 1.41 16.43 13.51
N LYS A 17 0.10 16.43 13.21
CA LYS A 17 -0.96 16.18 14.21
C LYS A 17 -0.90 14.75 14.76
N PHE A 18 -0.79 13.75 13.88
CA PHE A 18 -0.79 12.34 14.26
C PHE A 18 0.56 11.83 14.78
N SER A 19 1.65 12.57 14.59
CA SER A 19 2.97 12.20 15.16
C SER A 19 2.94 12.07 16.69
N LYS A 20 1.99 12.76 17.35
CA LYS A 20 1.81 12.77 18.81
C LYS A 20 0.84 11.70 19.32
N SER A 21 0.20 10.93 18.43
CA SER A 21 -0.81 9.93 18.77
C SER A 21 -0.61 8.65 17.96
N ARG A 22 -0.63 7.48 18.61
CA ARG A 22 -0.63 6.21 17.87
C ARG A 22 -1.96 6.03 17.17
N ILE A 23 -1.95 5.76 15.86
CA ILE A 23 -3.14 5.44 15.08
C ILE A 23 -3.06 4.02 14.56
N SER A 24 -4.21 3.38 14.42
CA SER A 24 -4.35 2.03 13.89
C SER A 24 -4.01 1.96 12.39
N GLU A 25 -3.86 0.73 11.91
CA GLU A 25 -3.72 0.46 10.46
C GLU A 25 -4.95 0.95 9.68
N ALA A 26 -6.16 0.72 10.19
CA ALA A 26 -7.40 1.20 9.56
C ALA A 26 -7.47 2.74 9.49
N GLU A 27 -7.06 3.44 10.55
CA GLU A 27 -6.97 4.90 10.54
C GLU A 27 -5.90 5.39 9.56
N THR A 28 -4.78 4.67 9.45
CA THR A 28 -3.71 4.97 8.48
C THR A 28 -4.21 4.85 7.04
N LYS A 29 -4.93 3.76 6.75
CA LYS A 29 -5.62 3.52 5.47
C LYS A 29 -6.51 4.70 5.09
N VAL A 30 -7.39 5.12 6.00
CA VAL A 30 -8.36 6.21 5.74
C VAL A 30 -7.71 7.59 5.68
N ALA A 31 -6.78 7.90 6.58
CA ALA A 31 -6.27 9.25 6.76
C ALA A 31 -5.13 9.61 5.80
N PHE A 32 -4.35 8.62 5.34
CA PHE A 32 -3.12 8.81 4.55
C PHE A 32 -3.14 8.10 3.20
N ILE A 33 -3.45 6.80 3.16
CA ILE A 33 -3.37 6.01 1.92
C ILE A 33 -4.50 6.36 0.97
N ASN A 34 -5.76 6.35 1.42
CA ASN A 34 -6.92 6.64 0.57
C ASN A 34 -6.85 8.03 -0.10
N PRO A 35 -6.46 9.13 0.60
CA PRO A 35 -6.27 10.42 -0.05
C PRO A 35 -5.19 10.40 -1.13
N LEU A 36 -4.06 9.71 -0.88
CA LEU A 36 -3.00 9.62 -1.88
C LEU A 36 -3.49 8.85 -3.12
N LEU A 37 -4.16 7.71 -2.93
CA LEU A 37 -4.77 6.94 -4.03
C LEU A 37 -5.72 7.80 -4.87
N ARG A 38 -6.61 8.55 -4.22
CA ARG A 38 -7.52 9.49 -4.92
C ARG A 38 -6.77 10.55 -5.71
N SER A 39 -5.72 11.12 -5.14
CA SER A 39 -4.90 12.13 -5.86
C SER A 39 -4.09 11.54 -7.02
N LEU A 40 -3.89 10.23 -7.04
CA LEU A 40 -3.29 9.47 -8.15
C LEU A 40 -4.33 9.01 -9.17
N GLY A 41 -5.62 9.32 -8.98
CA GLY A 41 -6.72 8.99 -9.88
C GLY A 41 -7.39 7.64 -9.62
N TRP A 42 -7.12 7.00 -8.48
CA TRP A 42 -7.80 5.77 -8.06
C TRP A 42 -8.93 6.09 -7.09
N ASP A 43 -10.11 5.44 -7.22
CA ASP A 43 -11.15 5.56 -6.19
C ASP A 43 -11.23 4.32 -5.27
N PRO A 44 -10.80 4.41 -4.00
CA PRO A 44 -10.99 3.34 -3.01
C PRO A 44 -12.46 2.94 -2.74
N ALA A 45 -13.43 3.77 -3.15
CA ALA A 45 -14.84 3.46 -3.04
C ALA A 45 -15.39 2.65 -4.24
N ASP A 46 -14.67 2.65 -5.37
CA ASP A 46 -15.02 1.85 -6.55
C ASP A 46 -14.34 0.47 -6.46
N GLN A 47 -15.14 -0.59 -6.33
CA GLN A 47 -14.64 -1.96 -6.19
C GLN A 47 -14.10 -2.56 -7.49
N ASP A 48 -14.43 -1.96 -8.63
CA ASP A 48 -13.93 -2.37 -9.94
C ASP A 48 -12.55 -1.77 -10.23
N GLU A 49 -12.20 -0.66 -9.58
CA GLU A 49 -10.85 -0.08 -9.59
C GLU A 49 -10.00 -0.54 -8.40
N VAL A 50 -10.53 -0.46 -7.18
CA VAL A 50 -9.81 -0.74 -5.93
C VAL A 50 -10.61 -1.70 -5.07
N ARG A 51 -10.18 -2.97 -5.05
CA ARG A 51 -10.80 -3.96 -4.20
C ARG A 51 -10.12 -3.98 -2.83
N LEU A 52 -10.83 -3.50 -1.82
CA LEU A 52 -10.40 -3.58 -0.42
C LEU A 52 -10.56 -5.00 0.13
N GLU A 53 -9.66 -5.39 1.05
CA GLU A 53 -9.65 -6.71 1.70
C GLU A 53 -9.81 -7.83 0.66
N TYR A 54 -8.92 -7.84 -0.34
CA TYR A 54 -8.99 -8.75 -1.47
C TYR A 54 -8.48 -10.13 -1.09
N LEU A 55 -9.31 -11.16 -1.29
CA LEU A 55 -8.97 -12.56 -1.01
C LEU A 55 -7.94 -13.08 -2.02
N ILE A 56 -6.77 -13.49 -1.52
CA ILE A 56 -5.72 -14.11 -2.33
C ILE A 56 -5.94 -15.62 -2.41
N PHE A 57 -5.85 -16.32 -1.27
CA PHE A 57 -6.08 -17.76 -1.14
C PHE A 57 -6.37 -18.14 0.31
N ALA A 58 -7.13 -19.21 0.54
CA ALA A 58 -7.33 -19.84 1.86
C ALA A 58 -7.54 -18.86 3.04
N GLY A 59 -8.38 -17.83 2.85
CA GLY A 59 -8.67 -16.82 3.88
C GLY A 59 -7.53 -15.84 4.16
N LYS A 60 -6.53 -15.75 3.29
CA LYS A 60 -5.50 -14.70 3.28
C LYS A 60 -5.94 -13.54 2.41
N PHE A 61 -5.92 -12.35 2.98
CA PHE A 61 -6.36 -11.11 2.35
C PHE A 61 -5.19 -10.13 2.23
N VAL A 62 -5.27 -9.24 1.25
CA VAL A 62 -4.45 -8.04 1.14
C VAL A 62 -5.33 -6.80 1.25
N ASP A 63 -4.82 -5.72 1.85
CA ASP A 63 -5.62 -4.53 2.13
C ASP A 63 -6.20 -3.88 0.88
N TYR A 64 -5.40 -3.76 -0.19
CA TYR A 64 -5.83 -3.19 -1.46
C TYR A 64 -5.35 -4.03 -2.64
N ALA A 65 -6.26 -4.27 -3.58
CA ALA A 65 -5.96 -4.76 -4.91
C ALA A 65 -6.42 -3.72 -5.96
N LEU A 66 -5.45 -3.05 -6.57
CA LEU A 66 -5.67 -2.05 -7.62
C LEU A 66 -5.76 -2.75 -8.98
N LYS A 67 -6.77 -2.40 -9.76
CA LYS A 67 -7.14 -3.05 -11.03
C LYS A 67 -7.05 -2.09 -12.21
N ILE A 68 -6.48 -2.55 -13.31
CA ILE A 68 -6.52 -1.84 -14.59
C ILE A 68 -7.21 -2.76 -15.59
N ASN A 69 -8.27 -2.28 -16.25
CA ASN A 69 -9.10 -3.07 -17.15
C ASN A 69 -9.62 -4.36 -16.46
N GLN A 70 -10.11 -4.22 -15.23
CA GLN A 70 -10.62 -5.31 -14.38
C GLN A 70 -9.57 -6.35 -13.92
N GLU A 71 -8.32 -6.23 -14.35
CA GLU A 71 -7.23 -7.11 -13.93
C GLU A 71 -6.44 -6.50 -12.79
N VAL A 72 -6.18 -7.27 -11.73
CA VAL A 72 -5.34 -6.84 -10.62
C VAL A 72 -3.90 -6.61 -11.10
N ARG A 73 -3.39 -5.40 -10.89
CA ARG A 73 -2.02 -5.00 -11.31
C ARG A 73 -1.08 -4.69 -10.15
N LEU A 74 -1.62 -4.31 -9.00
CA LEU A 74 -0.85 -3.88 -7.84
C LEU A 74 -1.55 -4.27 -6.55
N PHE A 75 -0.79 -4.84 -5.62
CA PHE A 75 -1.21 -5.01 -4.24
C PHE A 75 -0.61 -3.96 -3.32
N ILE A 76 -1.36 -3.51 -2.33
CA ILE A 76 -0.86 -2.65 -1.25
C ILE A 76 -1.26 -3.28 0.08
N GLU A 77 -0.26 -3.50 0.93
CA GLU A 77 -0.41 -3.89 2.33
C GLU A 77 -0.10 -2.66 3.20
N ALA A 78 -1.04 -2.30 4.05
CA ALA A 78 -0.92 -1.20 4.98
C ALA A 78 -0.34 -1.68 6.32
N LYS A 79 0.25 -0.75 7.07
CA LYS A 79 0.65 -0.91 8.47
C LYS A 79 0.27 0.35 9.23
N PRO A 80 0.20 0.30 10.57
CA PRO A 80 0.01 1.50 11.39
C PRO A 80 1.05 2.58 11.06
N LEU A 81 0.66 3.85 11.08
CA LEU A 81 1.50 5.01 10.73
C LEU A 81 2.88 5.00 11.42
N GLN A 82 2.94 4.55 12.68
CA GLN A 82 4.18 4.50 13.47
C GLN A 82 5.02 3.22 13.24
N ASN A 83 4.58 2.29 12.39
CA ASN A 83 5.36 1.11 12.06
C ASN A 83 6.55 1.52 11.18
N PRO A 84 7.80 1.13 11.52
CA PRO A 84 9.00 1.53 10.76
C PRO A 84 9.21 0.74 9.45
N LEU A 85 8.36 -0.25 9.15
CA LEU A 85 8.42 -1.10 7.95
C LEU A 85 9.76 -1.86 7.80
N ARG A 86 10.40 -2.22 8.91
CA ARG A 86 11.69 -2.94 8.92
C ARG A 86 11.56 -4.46 9.04
N ASP A 87 10.38 -4.92 9.44
CA ASP A 87 10.16 -6.35 9.66
C ASP A 87 10.13 -7.10 8.32
N GLU A 88 10.99 -8.09 8.16
CA GLU A 88 11.08 -8.89 6.93
C GLU A 88 9.82 -9.75 6.71
N LYS A 89 9.12 -10.13 7.78
CA LYS A 89 7.94 -10.99 7.69
C LYS A 89 6.78 -10.36 6.90
N PRO A 90 6.33 -9.12 7.19
CA PRO A 90 5.38 -8.40 6.33
C PRO A 90 5.84 -8.24 4.88
N ILE A 91 7.13 -7.98 4.65
CA ILE A 91 7.71 -7.85 3.30
C ILE A 91 7.58 -9.18 2.54
N GLY A 92 8.00 -10.28 3.16
CA GLY A 92 7.88 -11.62 2.57
C GLY A 92 6.43 -12.01 2.32
N GLN A 93 5.51 -11.64 3.22
CA GLN A 93 4.09 -11.89 3.06
C GLN A 93 3.51 -11.20 1.84
N VAL A 94 3.71 -9.88 1.69
CA VAL A 94 3.11 -9.13 0.58
C VAL A 94 3.68 -9.58 -0.78
N ILE A 95 4.99 -9.89 -0.84
CA ILE A 95 5.63 -10.45 -2.03
C ILE A 95 5.06 -11.84 -2.36
N SER A 96 4.89 -12.70 -1.34
CA SER A 96 4.32 -14.03 -1.52
C SER A 96 2.88 -13.97 -2.03
N TYR A 97 2.07 -13.03 -1.53
CA TYR A 97 0.69 -12.84 -1.98
C TYR A 97 0.66 -12.41 -3.44
N ALA A 98 1.47 -11.41 -3.81
CA ALA A 98 1.58 -10.95 -5.18
C ALA A 98 2.03 -12.07 -6.12
N ALA A 99 3.08 -12.81 -5.75
CA ALA A 99 3.59 -13.92 -6.55
C ALA A 99 2.55 -15.04 -6.72
N THR A 100 1.82 -15.40 -5.66
CA THR A 100 0.77 -16.43 -5.70
C THR A 100 -0.39 -16.03 -6.61
N ALA A 101 -0.76 -14.75 -6.61
CA ALA A 101 -1.83 -14.22 -7.45
C ALA A 101 -1.39 -13.86 -8.88
N GLY A 102 -0.12 -14.09 -9.25
CA GLY A 102 0.42 -13.67 -10.55
C GLY A 102 0.52 -12.15 -10.74
N VAL A 103 0.49 -11.38 -9.64
CA VAL A 103 0.57 -9.92 -9.66
C VAL A 103 2.04 -9.49 -9.62
N LYS A 104 2.42 -8.58 -10.53
CA LYS A 104 3.81 -8.15 -10.69
C LYS A 104 4.30 -7.25 -9.56
N TRP A 105 3.47 -6.30 -9.15
CA TRP A 105 3.86 -5.22 -8.25
C TRP A 105 3.18 -5.34 -6.90
N CYS A 106 3.91 -5.05 -5.83
CA CYS A 106 3.33 -4.92 -4.52
C CYS A 106 4.02 -3.85 -3.67
N ILE A 107 3.26 -3.27 -2.75
CA ILE A 107 3.69 -2.19 -1.87
C ILE A 107 3.43 -2.58 -0.42
N LEU A 108 4.42 -2.31 0.45
CA LEU A 108 4.21 -2.23 1.89
C LEU A 108 4.32 -0.77 2.31
N THR A 109 3.32 -0.24 3.01
CA THR A 109 3.29 1.17 3.41
C THR A 109 2.68 1.40 4.78
N ASN A 110 3.15 2.44 5.46
CA ASN A 110 2.51 3.00 6.66
C ASN A 110 1.81 4.35 6.35
N GLY A 111 1.56 4.65 5.07
CA GLY A 111 0.95 5.90 4.61
C GLY A 111 1.93 7.06 4.41
N ILE A 112 3.17 6.97 4.93
CA ILE A 112 4.24 7.96 4.73
C ILE A 112 5.33 7.38 3.83
N VAL A 113 5.82 6.19 4.18
CA VAL A 113 6.86 5.48 3.44
C VAL A 113 6.19 4.44 2.55
N TYR A 114 6.59 4.39 1.28
CA TYR A 114 6.08 3.41 0.31
C TYR A 114 7.24 2.55 -0.20
N LYS A 115 7.28 1.29 0.25
CA LYS A 115 8.26 0.31 -0.22
C LYS A 115 7.68 -0.48 -1.38
N VAL A 116 8.24 -0.31 -2.57
CA VAL A 116 7.77 -0.92 -3.82
C VAL A 116 8.63 -2.12 -4.17
N PHE A 117 7.99 -3.27 -4.35
CA PHE A 117 8.63 -4.54 -4.71
C PHE A 117 8.10 -5.06 -6.04
N CYS A 118 8.94 -5.84 -6.73
CA CYS A 118 8.56 -6.54 -7.96
C CYS A 118 8.80 -8.05 -7.79
N THR A 119 7.78 -8.86 -8.10
CA THR A 119 7.81 -10.30 -7.87
C THR A 119 8.80 -11.04 -8.77
N THR A 120 9.17 -10.44 -9.90
CA THR A 120 10.15 -11.00 -10.87
C THR A 120 11.61 -10.79 -10.47
N GLU A 121 11.89 -9.95 -9.48
CA GLU A 121 13.27 -9.78 -8.98
C GLU A 121 13.76 -11.05 -8.31
N LYS A 122 15.05 -11.33 -8.48
CA LYS A 122 15.72 -12.50 -7.88
C LYS A 122 16.21 -12.16 -6.47
N GLY A 123 16.40 -13.19 -5.65
CA GLY A 123 16.91 -13.05 -4.28
C GLY A 123 15.82 -13.11 -3.20
N PRO A 124 16.21 -13.03 -1.93
CA PRO A 124 15.30 -13.00 -0.79
C PRO A 124 14.43 -11.73 -0.80
N ALA A 125 13.30 -11.80 -0.09
CA ALA A 125 12.26 -10.77 -0.10
C ALA A 125 12.77 -9.32 0.11
N PRO A 126 13.66 -9.01 1.07
CA PRO A 126 14.16 -7.64 1.26
C PRO A 126 14.97 -7.10 0.07
N GLU A 127 15.67 -7.98 -0.67
CA GLU A 127 16.49 -7.61 -1.83
C GLU A 127 15.65 -7.31 -3.08
N LYS A 128 14.36 -7.65 -3.07
CA LYS A 128 13.42 -7.33 -4.16
C LYS A 128 12.87 -5.90 -4.09
N LEU A 129 13.33 -5.08 -3.15
CA LEU A 129 12.95 -3.68 -3.02
C LEU A 129 13.51 -2.89 -4.20
N LEU A 130 12.64 -2.21 -4.95
CA LEU A 130 13.04 -1.38 -6.08
C LEU A 130 13.08 0.10 -5.73
N TYR A 131 12.08 0.56 -4.97
CA TYR A 131 11.96 1.95 -4.57
C TYR A 131 11.46 2.06 -3.13
N GLU A 132 12.02 3.02 -2.40
CA GLU A 132 11.47 3.53 -1.15
C GLU A 132 11.22 5.03 -1.36
N VAL A 133 9.96 5.44 -1.20
CA VAL A 133 9.51 6.84 -1.32
C VAL A 133 9.05 7.35 0.02
#